data_AF-P52640-F1
#
_entry.id   AF-P52640-F1
#
_cell.length_a   1.000
_cell.length_b   1.000
_cell.length_c   1.000
_cell.angle_alpha   90.00
_cell.angle_beta   90.00
_cell.angle_gamma   90.00
#
_symmetry.space_group_name_H-M   'P 1'
#
loop_
_entity.id
_entity.type
_entity.pdbx_description
1 polymer ?
#
loop_
_entity_poly.entity_id
_entity_poly.type
_entity_poly.pdbx_seq_one_letter_code
_entity_poly.pdbx_strand_id
1 'polypeptide(L)'
;MTKATDEGTVIAVQANYYWVRLRNVTSQPLLCTRRTRLKKVGQKVMVGDQVRVELPPSLLLHGRSNTAPVPMVAEGDLGAIAKVYPRRTVLERPPVANAEQICLVFALTDPPLEEWQLSRFLVQAEATGLEISLCFNKQDLVQETDVKFWGDRLAAWGYAPIIISVENRWGVEKLQEKLRSRISLMAGPSGVGKSSLINLLVPGVEQQVKNVSGKLRKGRHTTRHVELFDLPHGGLLADTPGFNQPDLAVEPAQLIHLFPEARQQLTGQECFFKDCLHRGEPDCAVGQDWERYEHYLTFLEEVLAQQNPENSRETDTGLKTKTGSDGQEYDEPKLETKKYRRHSRRQEHQELQSFCEQTDLDNLQEDWE
;
A
#
# COMPACT_ATOMS: atom_id res chain seq x y z
N MET A 1 -30.67 -30.25 -2.66
CA MET A 1 -30.81 -28.99 -3.43
C MET A 1 -29.52 -28.20 -3.31
N THR A 2 -28.72 -28.16 -4.37
CA THR A 2 -27.49 -27.37 -4.43
C THR A 2 -27.89 -25.90 -4.41
N LYS A 3 -27.63 -25.18 -3.31
CA LYS A 3 -27.89 -23.74 -3.25
C LYS A 3 -27.06 -23.07 -4.34
N ALA A 4 -27.66 -22.16 -5.11
CA ALA A 4 -26.94 -21.41 -6.11
C ALA A 4 -25.89 -20.51 -5.42
N THR A 5 -24.66 -20.57 -5.92
CA THR A 5 -23.55 -19.76 -5.43
C THR A 5 -23.01 -18.88 -6.53
N ASP A 6 -22.57 -17.68 -6.18
CA ASP A 6 -21.82 -16.80 -7.06
C ASP A 6 -20.55 -16.30 -6.34
N GLU A 7 -19.60 -15.80 -7.12
CA GLU A 7 -18.39 -15.16 -6.61
C GLU A 7 -18.58 -13.65 -6.59
N GLY A 8 -17.93 -12.98 -5.64
CA GLY A 8 -18.02 -11.54 -5.54
C GLY A 8 -16.93 -10.92 -4.68
N THR A 9 -16.91 -9.60 -4.68
CA THR A 9 -15.96 -8.78 -3.90
C THR A 9 -16.71 -7.99 -2.85
N VAL A 10 -16.23 -7.99 -1.61
CA VAL A 10 -16.82 -7.18 -0.53
C VAL A 10 -16.52 -5.69 -0.78
N ILE A 11 -17.55 -4.89 -1.00
CA ILE A 11 -17.44 -3.44 -1.28
C ILE A 11 -17.42 -2.61 0.01
N ALA A 12 -18.27 -2.98 0.97
CA ALA A 12 -18.43 -2.23 2.20
C ALA A 12 -18.81 -3.17 3.35
N VAL A 13 -18.41 -2.79 4.56
CA VAL A 13 -18.71 -3.52 5.80
C VAL A 13 -19.44 -2.60 6.76
N GLN A 14 -20.62 -3.02 7.20
CA GLN A 14 -21.46 -2.29 8.15
C GLN A 14 -21.95 -3.24 9.24
N ALA A 15 -21.33 -3.15 10.43
CA ALA A 15 -21.58 -4.04 11.58
C ALA A 15 -21.44 -5.54 11.21
N ASN A 16 -22.55 -6.27 11.11
CA ASN A 16 -22.59 -7.71 10.78
C ASN A 16 -23.00 -7.98 9.32
N TYR A 17 -23.19 -6.92 8.52
CA TYR A 17 -23.61 -6.98 7.13
C TYR A 17 -22.47 -6.58 6.20
N TYR A 18 -22.46 -7.22 5.03
CA TYR A 18 -21.43 -7.11 4.02
C TYR A 18 -22.09 -6.82 2.69
N TRP A 19 -21.75 -5.70 2.06
CA TRP A 19 -22.17 -5.42 0.70
C TRP A 19 -21.21 -6.12 -0.25
N VAL A 20 -21.73 -6.99 -1.11
CA VAL A 20 -20.91 -7.78 -2.03
C VAL A 20 -21.30 -7.48 -3.47
N ARG A 21 -20.31 -7.10 -4.29
CA ARG A 21 -20.45 -7.04 -5.74
C ARG A 21 -20.35 -8.45 -6.30
N LEU A 22 -21.42 -8.95 -6.88
CA LEU A 22 -21.40 -10.25 -7.54
C LEU A 22 -20.74 -10.13 -8.92
N ARG A 23 -20.02 -11.17 -9.34
CA ARG A 23 -19.31 -11.18 -10.63
C ARG A 23 -20.26 -11.35 -11.80
N ASN A 24 -21.33 -12.14 -11.63
CA ASN A 24 -22.24 -12.49 -12.71
C ASN A 24 -23.57 -11.73 -12.69
N VAL A 25 -23.83 -10.95 -11.64
CA VAL A 25 -25.04 -10.12 -11.50
C VAL A 25 -24.61 -8.67 -11.57
N THR A 26 -25.00 -8.00 -12.65
CA THR A 26 -24.58 -6.63 -12.96
C THR A 26 -25.34 -5.56 -12.18
N SER A 27 -26.42 -5.91 -11.48
CA SER A 27 -27.29 -4.95 -10.81
C SER A 27 -27.09 -4.94 -9.29
N GLN A 28 -26.63 -3.79 -8.78
CA GLN A 28 -26.48 -3.41 -7.36
C GLN A 28 -25.69 -4.40 -6.46
N PRO A 29 -24.98 -3.90 -5.44
CA PRO A 29 -24.36 -4.78 -4.47
C PRO A 29 -25.43 -5.56 -3.69
N LEU A 30 -25.20 -6.86 -3.46
CA LEU A 30 -26.07 -7.71 -2.65
C LEU A 30 -25.69 -7.57 -1.17
N LEU A 31 -26.70 -7.35 -0.31
CA LEU A 31 -26.50 -7.35 1.13
C LEU A 31 -26.38 -8.79 1.63
N CYS A 32 -25.26 -9.09 2.29
CA CYS A 32 -24.92 -10.44 2.73
C CYS A 32 -24.63 -10.51 4.22
N THR A 33 -24.84 -11.68 4.81
CA THR A 33 -24.44 -12.02 6.18
C THR A 33 -23.37 -13.12 6.18
N ARG A 34 -22.60 -13.23 7.27
CA ARG A 34 -21.66 -14.36 7.46
C ARG A 34 -22.38 -15.61 7.92
N ARG A 35 -22.16 -16.73 7.23
CA ARG A 35 -22.60 -18.04 7.73
C ARG A 35 -21.97 -18.36 9.09
N THR A 36 -22.74 -19.05 9.93
CA THR A 36 -22.33 -19.47 11.28
C THR A 36 -21.04 -20.29 11.27
N ARG A 37 -20.78 -21.08 10.22
CA ARG A 37 -19.52 -21.84 10.06
C ARG A 37 -18.30 -20.91 9.97
N LEU A 38 -18.37 -19.80 9.23
CA LEU A 38 -17.29 -18.81 9.14
C LEU A 38 -17.09 -18.04 10.46
N LYS A 39 -18.14 -17.92 11.29
CA LYS A 39 -18.01 -17.35 12.64
C LYS A 39 -17.18 -18.28 13.53
N LYS A 40 -17.38 -19.60 13.44
CA LYS A 40 -16.64 -20.61 14.23
C LYS A 40 -15.15 -20.70 13.86
N VAL A 41 -14.80 -20.46 12.59
CA VAL A 41 -13.40 -20.46 12.12
C VAL A 41 -12.67 -19.16 12.52
N GLY A 42 -13.37 -18.13 12.99
CA GLY A 42 -12.75 -16.85 13.37
C GLY A 42 -12.28 -16.00 12.18
N GLN A 43 -12.52 -16.42 10.93
CA GLN A 43 -12.08 -15.69 9.74
C GLN A 43 -12.80 -14.34 9.63
N LYS A 44 -12.07 -13.24 9.85
CA LYS A 44 -12.55 -11.86 9.68
C LYS A 44 -12.75 -11.58 8.20
N VAL A 45 -13.87 -10.95 7.84
CA VAL A 45 -14.16 -10.46 6.49
C VAL A 45 -13.84 -8.96 6.44
N MET A 46 -13.12 -8.53 5.41
CA MET A 46 -12.71 -7.15 5.18
C MET A 46 -13.20 -6.63 3.82
N VAL A 47 -13.20 -5.32 3.67
CA VAL A 47 -13.45 -4.67 2.38
C VAL A 47 -12.37 -5.12 1.38
N GLY A 48 -12.76 -5.46 0.16
CA GLY A 48 -11.89 -6.01 -0.88
C GLY A 48 -11.70 -7.53 -0.84
N ASP A 49 -12.23 -8.24 0.17
CA ASP A 49 -12.18 -9.70 0.19
C ASP A 49 -12.95 -10.31 -0.99
N GLN A 50 -12.32 -11.28 -1.65
CA GLN A 50 -12.99 -12.14 -2.62
C GLN A 50 -13.74 -13.23 -1.86
N VAL A 51 -15.03 -13.37 -2.14
CA VAL A 51 -15.95 -14.24 -1.40
C VAL A 51 -16.81 -15.07 -2.32
N ARG A 52 -17.21 -16.25 -1.83
CA ARG A 52 -18.29 -17.04 -2.41
C ARG A 52 -19.57 -16.78 -1.61
N VAL A 53 -20.60 -16.34 -2.30
CA VAL A 53 -21.91 -16.00 -1.74
C VAL A 53 -22.95 -17.01 -2.18
N GLU A 54 -23.76 -17.49 -1.26
CA GLU A 54 -25.01 -18.16 -1.58
C GLU A 54 -26.10 -17.14 -1.81
N LEU A 55 -26.74 -17.24 -2.97
CA LEU A 55 -27.75 -16.30 -3.40
C LEU A 55 -29.09 -16.57 -2.70
N PRO A 56 -29.86 -15.53 -2.36
CA PRO A 56 -31.22 -15.70 -1.89
C PRO A 56 -32.10 -16.27 -3.03
N PRO A 57 -33.15 -17.05 -2.72
CA PRO A 57 -34.03 -17.64 -3.74
C PRO A 57 -34.69 -16.62 -4.66
N SER A 58 -34.99 -15.42 -4.17
CA SER A 58 -35.59 -14.31 -4.93
C SER A 58 -34.75 -13.88 -6.13
N LEU A 59 -33.42 -13.87 -5.98
CA LEU A 59 -32.48 -13.49 -7.04
C LEU A 59 -32.38 -14.57 -8.13
N LEU A 60 -32.72 -15.82 -7.80
CA LEU A 60 -32.79 -16.93 -8.76
C LEU A 60 -34.07 -16.89 -9.59
N LEU A 61 -35.17 -16.42 -9.00
CA LEU A 61 -36.49 -16.36 -9.65
C LEU A 61 -36.60 -15.20 -10.65
N HIS A 62 -35.94 -14.07 -10.39
CA HIS A 62 -36.03 -12.89 -11.26
C HIS A 62 -35.12 -12.92 -12.49
N GLY A 63 -34.37 -14.01 -12.70
CA GLY A 63 -33.42 -14.13 -13.80
C GLY A 63 -32.30 -13.09 -13.71
N ARG A 64 -31.21 -13.26 -14.47
CA ARG A 64 -30.15 -12.24 -14.57
C ARG A 64 -30.60 -10.97 -15.32
N SER A 65 -31.90 -10.76 -15.52
CA SER A 65 -32.45 -9.62 -16.28
C SER A 65 -32.62 -8.38 -15.40
N ASN A 66 -31.95 -7.31 -15.84
CA ASN A 66 -31.57 -6.09 -15.12
C ASN A 66 -32.67 -5.05 -14.81
N THR A 67 -33.97 -5.37 -14.75
CA THR A 67 -34.99 -4.31 -14.96
C THR A 67 -35.90 -3.96 -13.79
N ALA A 68 -35.69 -4.46 -12.57
CA ALA A 68 -36.52 -4.06 -11.42
C ALA A 68 -35.68 -3.69 -10.19
N PRO A 69 -35.87 -2.49 -9.59
CA PRO A 69 -35.28 -2.19 -8.30
C PRO A 69 -35.90 -3.12 -7.25
N VAL A 70 -35.09 -3.98 -6.63
CA VAL A 70 -35.54 -4.84 -5.52
C VAL A 70 -35.98 -3.92 -4.37
N PRO A 71 -37.29 -3.86 -4.03
CA PRO A 71 -37.77 -3.03 -2.94
C PRO A 71 -37.52 -3.76 -1.62
N MET A 72 -37.11 -3.01 -0.60
CA MET A 72 -37.00 -3.39 0.82
C MET A 72 -36.56 -4.84 1.09
N VAL A 73 -35.27 -5.03 1.39
CA VAL A 73 -34.70 -6.32 1.84
C VAL A 73 -35.53 -6.84 3.03
N ALA A 74 -36.47 -7.74 2.74
CA ALA A 74 -37.01 -8.63 3.75
C ALA A 74 -35.86 -9.57 4.19
N GLU A 75 -35.86 -10.07 5.42
CA GLU A 75 -34.79 -10.96 5.91
C GLU A 75 -34.50 -12.17 4.99
N GLY A 76 -35.46 -12.54 4.12
CA GLY A 76 -35.33 -13.58 3.10
C GLY A 76 -34.50 -13.22 1.85
N ASP A 77 -34.15 -11.94 1.65
CA ASP A 77 -33.40 -11.45 0.48
C ASP A 77 -31.90 -11.24 0.76
N LEU A 78 -31.43 -11.69 1.93
CA LEU A 78 -30.02 -11.61 2.29
C LEU A 78 -29.21 -12.75 1.66
N GLY A 79 -28.12 -12.40 1.00
CA GLY A 79 -27.10 -13.37 0.63
C GLY A 79 -26.35 -13.91 1.85
N ALA A 80 -25.70 -15.05 1.71
CA ALA A 80 -24.87 -15.62 2.77
C ALA A 80 -23.44 -15.89 2.27
N ILE A 81 -22.45 -15.23 2.86
CA ILE A 81 -21.04 -15.51 2.58
C ILE A 81 -20.73 -16.93 3.08
N ALA A 82 -20.33 -17.80 2.16
CA ALA A 82 -20.04 -19.20 2.41
C ALA A 82 -18.53 -19.48 2.53
N LYS A 83 -17.70 -18.73 1.80
CA LYS A 83 -16.24 -18.86 1.83
C LYS A 83 -15.59 -17.49 1.56
N VAL A 84 -14.47 -17.23 2.23
CA VAL A 84 -13.56 -16.12 1.92
C VAL A 84 -12.31 -16.72 1.30
N TYR A 85 -11.89 -16.21 0.15
CA TYR A 85 -10.69 -16.66 -0.53
C TYR A 85 -9.42 -16.08 0.12
N PRO A 86 -8.24 -16.71 -0.06
CA PRO A 86 -6.98 -16.19 0.45
C PRO A 86 -6.70 -14.76 -0.06
N ARG A 87 -6.14 -13.93 0.81
CA ARG A 87 -5.81 -12.54 0.48
C ARG A 87 -4.44 -12.48 -0.18
N ARG A 88 -4.31 -11.65 -1.21
CA ARG A 88 -3.02 -11.32 -1.84
C ARG A 88 -2.28 -10.23 -1.07
N THR A 89 -3.02 -9.21 -0.65
CA THR A 89 -2.52 -8.06 0.10
C THR A 89 -3.48 -7.72 1.23
N VAL A 90 -2.95 -7.15 2.31
CA VAL A 90 -3.73 -6.67 3.45
C VAL A 90 -3.13 -5.35 3.90
N LEU A 91 -3.95 -4.32 3.90
CA LEU A 91 -3.63 -3.05 4.52
C LEU A 91 -4.39 -2.95 5.84
N GLU A 92 -3.70 -2.51 6.88
CA GLU A 92 -4.31 -2.33 8.20
C GLU A 92 -5.02 -0.98 8.29
N ARG A 93 -4.44 0.05 7.68
CA ARG A 93 -4.91 1.43 7.76
C ARG A 93 -4.81 2.11 6.39
N PRO A 94 -5.93 2.23 5.65
CA PRO A 94 -7.27 1.71 5.95
C PRO A 94 -7.37 0.18 5.80
N PRO A 95 -8.34 -0.47 6.48
CA PRO A 95 -8.53 -1.91 6.41
C PRO A 95 -9.10 -2.36 5.06
N VAL A 96 -8.22 -2.64 4.10
CA VAL A 96 -8.56 -3.11 2.75
C VAL A 96 -7.74 -4.35 2.41
N ALA A 97 -8.41 -5.37 1.90
CA ALA A 97 -7.79 -6.58 1.36
C ALA A 97 -7.71 -6.52 -0.16
N ASN A 98 -6.71 -7.18 -0.74
CA ASN A 98 -6.54 -7.33 -2.19
C ASN A 98 -6.47 -6.00 -2.95
N ALA A 99 -6.04 -4.92 -2.30
CA ALA A 99 -5.62 -3.71 -2.99
C ALA A 99 -4.42 -4.05 -3.87
N GLU A 100 -4.41 -3.57 -5.11
CA GLU A 100 -3.34 -3.86 -6.08
C GLU A 100 -2.51 -2.61 -6.38
N GLN A 101 -3.11 -1.43 -6.22
CA GLN A 101 -2.42 -0.17 -6.49
C GLN A 101 -2.86 0.98 -5.58
N ILE A 102 -1.97 1.96 -5.42
CA ILE A 102 -2.24 3.25 -4.79
C ILE A 102 -2.14 4.33 -5.86
N CYS A 103 -3.23 5.05 -6.07
CA CYS A 103 -3.28 6.27 -6.87
C CYS A 103 -2.95 7.46 -5.96
N LEU A 104 -1.71 7.91 -5.99
CA LEU A 104 -1.25 9.11 -5.27
C LEU A 104 -1.58 10.35 -6.10
N VAL A 105 -2.42 11.23 -5.57
CA VAL A 105 -2.85 12.46 -6.25
C VAL A 105 -2.20 13.65 -5.56
N PHE A 106 -1.45 14.42 -6.34
CA PHE A 106 -0.90 15.72 -5.96
C PHE A 106 -1.39 16.79 -6.92
N ALA A 107 -1.33 18.06 -6.52
CA ALA A 107 -1.57 19.17 -7.42
C ALA A 107 -0.24 19.81 -7.81
N LEU A 108 -0.12 20.21 -9.07
CA LEU A 108 1.03 20.98 -9.56
C LEU A 108 1.07 22.39 -8.94
N THR A 109 -0.11 22.93 -8.63
CA THR A 109 -0.29 24.21 -7.94
C THR A 109 -1.61 24.20 -7.17
N ASP A 110 -1.73 25.07 -6.16
CA ASP A 110 -2.89 25.21 -5.29
C ASP A 110 -3.38 23.87 -4.67
N PRO A 111 -2.71 23.29 -3.66
CA PRO A 111 -1.52 23.78 -2.99
C PRO A 111 -0.25 23.60 -3.83
N PRO A 112 0.80 24.42 -3.59
CA PRO A 112 2.10 24.21 -4.22
C PRO A 112 2.64 22.83 -3.88
N LEU A 113 3.36 22.22 -4.84
CA LEU A 113 3.94 20.91 -4.63
C LEU A 113 5.18 21.01 -3.73
N GLU A 114 5.10 20.40 -2.55
CA GLU A 114 6.22 20.30 -1.61
C GLU A 114 6.96 18.97 -1.76
N GLU A 115 8.26 19.04 -2.07
CA GLU A 115 9.13 17.88 -2.31
C GLU A 115 9.21 16.93 -1.12
N TRP A 116 9.29 17.51 0.08
CA TRP A 116 9.30 16.79 1.35
C TRP A 116 8.02 15.97 1.55
N GLN A 117 6.87 16.61 1.36
CA GLN A 117 5.57 15.96 1.51
C GLN A 117 5.40 14.85 0.47
N LEU A 118 5.72 15.14 -0.80
CA LEU A 118 5.66 14.16 -1.87
C LEU A 118 6.55 12.95 -1.59
N SER A 119 7.79 13.18 -1.15
CA SER A 119 8.73 12.12 -0.77
C SER A 119 8.15 11.23 0.33
N ARG A 120 7.54 11.83 1.36
CA ARG A 120 6.91 11.07 2.45
C ARG A 120 5.79 10.16 1.95
N PHE A 121 4.88 10.68 1.11
CA PHE A 121 3.79 9.88 0.54
C PHE A 121 4.29 8.75 -0.36
N LEU A 122 5.35 9.00 -1.15
CA LEU A 122 5.95 7.99 -2.01
C LEU A 122 6.56 6.86 -1.20
N VAL A 123 7.38 7.16 -0.19
CA VAL A 123 7.98 6.16 0.70
C VAL A 123 6.91 5.33 1.41
N GLN A 124 5.82 5.98 1.85
CA GLN A 124 4.70 5.27 2.50
C GLN A 124 3.95 4.37 1.52
N ALA A 125 3.74 4.81 0.29
CA ALA A 125 3.11 3.98 -0.72
C ALA A 125 4.01 2.79 -1.10
N GLU A 126 5.34 2.98 -1.20
CA GLU A 126 6.31 1.90 -1.43
C GLU A 126 6.30 0.90 -0.27
N ALA A 127 6.18 1.39 0.98
CA ALA A 127 6.10 0.53 2.16
C ALA A 127 4.90 -0.43 2.13
N THR A 128 3.84 -0.11 1.37
CA THR A 128 2.70 -1.02 1.20
C THR A 128 2.97 -2.18 0.25
N GLY A 129 4.02 -2.11 -0.56
CA GLY A 129 4.32 -3.07 -1.63
C GLY A 129 3.31 -3.08 -2.79
N LEU A 130 2.41 -2.10 -2.86
CA LEU A 130 1.44 -1.95 -3.94
C LEU A 130 2.03 -1.18 -5.14
N GLU A 131 1.46 -1.38 -6.33
CA GLU A 131 1.85 -0.58 -7.50
C GLU A 131 1.46 0.89 -7.28
N ILE A 132 2.39 1.81 -7.51
CA ILE A 132 2.16 3.25 -7.31
C ILE A 132 1.82 3.89 -8.65
N SER A 133 0.63 4.48 -8.73
CA SER A 133 0.23 5.36 -9.82
C SER A 133 0.25 6.80 -9.33
N LEU A 134 1.32 7.54 -9.63
CA LEU A 134 1.42 8.95 -9.28
C LEU A 134 0.66 9.81 -10.29
N CYS A 135 -0.17 10.71 -9.80
CA CYS A 135 -1.06 11.54 -10.60
C CYS A 135 -0.96 13.01 -10.17
N PHE A 136 -0.66 13.88 -11.13
CA PHE A 136 -0.51 15.31 -10.91
C PHE A 136 -1.66 16.07 -11.55
N ASN A 137 -2.49 16.67 -10.71
CA ASN A 137 -3.67 17.43 -11.08
C ASN A 137 -3.35 18.93 -11.23
N LYS A 138 -4.32 19.69 -11.74
CA LYS A 138 -4.28 21.15 -11.92
C LYS A 138 -3.22 21.60 -12.93
N GLN A 139 -2.96 20.79 -13.96
CA GLN A 139 -2.09 21.20 -15.08
C GLN A 139 -2.57 22.48 -15.75
N ASP A 140 -3.88 22.72 -15.77
CA ASP A 140 -4.51 23.92 -16.35
C ASP A 140 -4.07 25.23 -15.71
N LEU A 141 -3.46 25.18 -14.52
CA LEU A 141 -3.02 26.35 -13.75
C LEU A 141 -1.51 26.59 -13.82
N VAL A 142 -0.74 25.75 -14.51
CA VAL A 142 0.73 25.87 -14.58
C VAL A 142 1.23 25.96 -16.02
N GLN A 143 2.44 26.48 -16.19
CA GLN A 143 3.07 26.54 -17.51
C GLN A 143 3.61 25.16 -17.91
N GLU A 144 3.73 24.91 -19.21
CA GLU A 144 4.28 23.65 -19.74
C GLU A 144 5.72 23.38 -19.23
N THR A 145 6.48 24.45 -18.96
CA THR A 145 7.81 24.38 -18.35
C THR A 145 7.78 23.76 -16.95
N ASP A 146 6.77 24.07 -16.15
CA ASP A 146 6.65 23.56 -14.78
C ASP A 146 6.26 22.08 -14.79
N VAL A 147 5.37 21.70 -15.71
CA VAL A 147 4.98 20.30 -15.93
C VAL A 147 6.20 19.47 -16.33
N LYS A 148 7.01 19.97 -17.26
CA LYS A 148 8.23 19.31 -17.71
C LYS A 148 9.25 19.21 -16.59
N PHE A 149 9.48 20.30 -15.85
CA PHE A 149 10.40 20.32 -14.71
C PHE A 149 10.06 19.22 -13.69
N TRP A 150 8.80 19.13 -13.29
CA TRP A 150 8.35 18.10 -12.35
C TRP A 150 8.36 16.69 -12.94
N GLY A 151 8.06 16.54 -14.22
CA GLY A 151 8.13 15.27 -14.93
C GLY A 151 9.56 14.71 -14.98
N ASP A 152 10.53 15.54 -15.34
CA ASP A 152 11.96 15.17 -15.42
C ASP A 152 12.52 14.84 -14.02
N ARG A 153 12.16 15.64 -13.02
CA ARG A 153 12.57 15.42 -11.62
C ARG A 153 12.05 14.10 -11.05
N LEU A 154 10.77 13.80 -11.28
CA LEU A 154 10.18 12.54 -10.85
C LEU A 154 10.72 11.32 -11.59
N ALA A 155 11.03 11.49 -12.88
CA ALA A 155 11.69 10.44 -13.64
C ALA A 155 13.07 10.11 -13.04
N ALA A 156 13.82 11.13 -12.59
CA ALA A 156 15.06 10.93 -11.83
C ALA A 156 14.81 10.17 -10.51
N TRP A 157 13.68 10.44 -9.83
CA TRP A 157 13.28 9.70 -8.63
C TRP A 157 12.79 8.27 -8.88
N GLY A 158 12.64 7.86 -10.16
CA GLY A 158 12.16 6.54 -10.57
C GLY A 158 10.63 6.44 -10.73
N TYR A 159 9.92 7.57 -10.80
CA TYR A 159 8.47 7.62 -10.95
C TYR A 159 8.03 8.23 -12.29
N ALA A 160 6.99 7.66 -12.90
CA ALA A 160 6.38 8.17 -14.12
C ALA A 160 5.00 8.78 -13.81
N PRO A 161 4.90 10.11 -13.57
CA PRO A 161 3.64 10.74 -13.21
C PRO A 161 2.67 10.80 -14.39
N ILE A 162 1.38 10.62 -14.10
CA ILE A 162 0.28 10.90 -15.02
C ILE A 162 -0.18 12.33 -14.75
N ILE A 163 0.11 13.23 -15.69
CA ILE A 163 -0.37 14.60 -15.62
C ILE A 163 -1.83 14.64 -16.06
N ILE A 164 -2.68 15.30 -15.28
CA ILE A 164 -4.11 15.46 -15.53
C ILE A 164 -4.60 16.88 -15.24
N SER A 165 -5.73 17.23 -15.82
CA SER A 165 -6.57 18.34 -15.37
C SER A 165 -7.98 17.82 -15.18
N VAL A 166 -8.46 17.79 -13.92
CA VAL A 166 -9.84 17.40 -13.62
C VAL A 166 -10.83 18.37 -14.25
N GLU A 167 -10.50 19.67 -14.28
CA GLU A 167 -11.35 20.73 -14.84
C GLU A 167 -11.53 20.55 -16.36
N ASN A 168 -10.41 20.41 -17.09
CA ASN A 168 -10.42 20.23 -18.55
C ASN A 168 -10.64 18.76 -18.97
N ARG A 169 -10.77 17.83 -18.02
CA ARG A 169 -10.80 16.37 -18.21
C ARG A 169 -9.61 15.83 -19.00
N TRP A 170 -8.50 16.54 -18.99
CA TRP A 170 -7.32 16.17 -19.76
C TRP A 170 -6.53 15.07 -19.05
N GLY A 171 -6.12 14.02 -19.78
CA GLY A 171 -5.28 12.93 -19.27
C GLY A 171 -6.00 11.92 -18.37
N VAL A 172 -7.29 12.12 -18.10
CA VAL A 172 -8.09 11.28 -17.20
C VAL A 172 -8.29 9.88 -17.78
N GLU A 173 -8.31 9.74 -19.11
CA GLU A 173 -8.43 8.45 -19.80
C GLU A 173 -7.24 7.54 -19.46
N LYS A 174 -6.01 8.07 -19.45
CA LYS A 174 -4.80 7.32 -19.07
C LYS A 174 -4.90 6.80 -17.64
N LEU A 175 -5.43 7.62 -16.74
CA LEU A 175 -5.67 7.19 -15.36
C LEU A 175 -6.75 6.11 -15.30
N GLN A 176 -7.86 6.25 -16.03
CA GLN A 176 -8.92 5.24 -16.08
C GLN A 176 -8.41 3.88 -16.59
N GLU A 177 -7.54 3.88 -17.60
CA GLU A 177 -6.90 2.66 -18.11
C GLU A 177 -6.05 1.97 -17.04
N LYS A 178 -5.27 2.72 -16.27
CA LYS A 178 -4.46 2.20 -15.14
C LYS A 178 -5.33 1.65 -14.00
N LEU A 179 -6.47 2.28 -13.73
CA LEU A 179 -7.40 1.86 -12.67
C LEU A 179 -8.27 0.66 -13.06
N ARG A 180 -8.31 0.32 -14.36
CA ARG A 180 -9.24 -0.66 -14.91
C ARG A 180 -9.03 -2.05 -14.33
N SER A 181 -10.13 -2.68 -13.89
CA SER A 181 -10.18 -4.05 -13.38
C SER A 181 -9.34 -4.35 -12.13
N ARG A 182 -8.82 -3.32 -11.45
CA ARG A 182 -7.99 -3.44 -10.24
C ARG A 182 -8.68 -2.81 -9.03
N ILE A 183 -8.27 -3.18 -7.82
CA ILE A 183 -8.65 -2.47 -6.59
C ILE A 183 -7.61 -1.39 -6.31
N SER A 184 -8.03 -0.14 -6.38
CA SER A 184 -7.17 1.03 -6.31
C SER A 184 -7.53 1.89 -5.11
N LEU A 185 -6.52 2.35 -4.38
CA LEU A 185 -6.72 3.27 -3.26
C LEU A 185 -6.33 4.68 -3.68
N MET A 186 -7.18 5.66 -3.44
CA MET A 186 -6.84 7.05 -3.71
C MET A 186 -6.29 7.71 -2.46
N ALA A 187 -5.08 8.28 -2.54
CA ALA A 187 -4.40 8.95 -1.45
C ALA A 187 -3.75 10.27 -1.92
N GLY A 188 -3.43 11.16 -0.99
CA GLY A 188 -2.76 12.44 -1.27
C GLY A 188 -3.26 13.57 -0.37
N PRO A 189 -2.60 14.74 -0.33
CA PRO A 189 -2.92 15.80 0.62
C PRO A 189 -4.30 16.44 0.39
N SER A 190 -4.76 17.23 1.35
CA SER A 190 -6.02 18.00 1.20
C SER A 190 -5.87 19.08 0.13
N GLY A 191 -6.94 19.43 -0.58
CA GLY A 191 -6.95 20.52 -1.58
C GLY A 191 -6.46 20.15 -2.99
N VAL A 192 -5.79 19.00 -3.17
CA VAL A 192 -5.24 18.59 -4.48
C VAL A 192 -6.28 18.18 -5.54
N GLY A 193 -7.56 18.11 -5.17
CA GLY A 193 -8.66 17.74 -6.07
C GLY A 193 -9.06 16.26 -6.06
N LYS A 194 -8.66 15.46 -5.06
CA LYS A 194 -9.05 14.04 -4.93
C LYS A 194 -10.56 13.81 -5.05
N SER A 195 -11.37 14.54 -4.28
CA SER A 195 -12.83 14.38 -4.31
C SER A 195 -13.43 14.75 -5.67
N SER A 196 -12.89 15.78 -6.33
CA SER A 196 -13.28 16.17 -7.69
C SER A 196 -12.93 15.08 -8.71
N LEU A 197 -11.74 14.48 -8.57
CA LEU A 197 -11.30 13.36 -9.40
C LEU A 197 -12.17 12.11 -9.17
N ILE A 198 -12.52 11.79 -7.93
CA ILE A 198 -13.43 10.67 -7.59
C ILE A 198 -14.80 10.88 -8.24
N ASN A 199 -15.36 12.09 -8.14
CA ASN A 199 -16.64 12.42 -8.76
C ASN A 199 -16.61 12.32 -10.30
N LEU A 200 -15.46 12.62 -10.92
CA LEU A 200 -15.26 12.48 -12.36
C LEU A 200 -15.12 11.00 -12.78
N LEU A 201 -14.35 10.22 -12.02
CA LEU A 201 -14.08 8.80 -12.30
C LEU A 201 -15.27 7.90 -12.02
N VAL A 202 -16.10 8.26 -11.05
CA VAL A 202 -17.28 7.50 -10.64
C VAL A 202 -18.52 8.38 -10.82
N PRO A 203 -19.16 8.34 -12.00
CA PRO A 203 -20.41 9.05 -12.20
C PRO A 203 -21.46 8.58 -11.17
N GLY A 204 -21.93 9.51 -10.33
CA GLY A 204 -22.91 9.21 -9.29
C GLY A 204 -22.33 8.61 -8.00
N VAL A 205 -21.10 8.97 -7.59
CA VAL A 205 -20.54 8.63 -6.25
C VAL A 205 -21.56 8.84 -5.15
N GLU A 206 -22.24 9.99 -5.13
CA GLU A 206 -23.25 10.27 -4.11
C GLU A 206 -24.40 9.26 -4.13
N GLN A 207 -24.80 8.76 -5.31
CA GLN A 207 -25.81 7.73 -5.44
C GLN A 207 -25.29 6.38 -4.95
N GLN A 208 -24.03 6.03 -5.24
CA GLN A 208 -23.41 4.81 -4.70
C GLN A 208 -23.32 4.86 -3.17
N VAL A 209 -22.84 5.98 -2.63
CA VAL A 209 -22.82 6.24 -1.18
C VAL A 209 -24.23 6.18 -0.61
N LYS A 210 -25.24 6.80 -1.25
CA LYS A 210 -26.65 6.71 -0.79
C LYS A 210 -27.20 5.28 -0.89
N ASN A 211 -26.81 4.49 -1.89
CA ASN A 211 -27.26 3.10 -2.03
C ASN A 211 -26.67 2.18 -0.95
N VAL A 212 -25.46 2.47 -0.47
CA VAL A 212 -24.77 1.69 0.58
C VAL A 212 -25.09 2.22 1.98
N SER A 213 -25.00 3.54 2.18
CA SER A 213 -25.23 4.22 3.46
C SER A 213 -26.71 4.49 3.73
N GLY A 214 -27.47 4.92 2.72
CA GLY A 214 -28.88 5.31 2.84
C GLY A 214 -29.81 4.16 3.22
N LYS A 215 -29.48 2.93 2.83
CA LYS A 215 -30.30 1.74 3.13
C LYS A 215 -30.25 1.29 4.60
N LEU A 216 -29.29 1.77 5.40
CA LEU A 216 -29.15 1.45 6.83
C LEU A 216 -29.11 2.71 7.73
N ARG A 217 -29.57 3.87 7.24
CA ARG A 217 -29.44 5.18 7.93
C ARG A 217 -30.15 5.24 9.28
N LYS A 218 -29.39 4.96 10.34
CA LYS A 218 -29.60 5.51 11.69
C LYS A 218 -28.26 5.62 12.42
N GLY A 219 -27.34 6.45 11.93
CA GLY A 219 -26.10 6.73 12.68
C GLY A 219 -24.99 7.43 11.89
N ARG A 220 -24.81 8.71 12.19
CA ARG A 220 -23.55 9.50 12.19
C ARG A 220 -22.46 9.12 11.17
N HIS A 221 -22.30 9.98 10.17
CA HIS A 221 -21.11 10.11 9.33
C HIS A 221 -19.85 10.13 10.21
N THR A 222 -19.19 8.98 10.34
CA THR A 222 -17.92 8.87 11.05
C THR A 222 -16.93 8.30 10.04
N THR A 223 -15.86 9.06 9.76
CA THR A 223 -14.80 8.88 8.74
C THR A 223 -13.94 7.61 8.88
N ARG A 224 -14.47 6.54 9.47
CA ARG A 224 -13.78 5.26 9.70
C ARG A 224 -14.24 4.11 8.80
N HIS A 225 -15.24 4.34 7.95
CA HIS A 225 -15.74 3.32 7.03
C HIS A 225 -15.02 3.43 5.70
N VAL A 226 -14.44 2.31 5.25
CA VAL A 226 -13.89 2.17 3.90
C VAL A 226 -14.99 1.63 3.01
N GLU A 227 -15.22 2.30 1.90
CA GLU A 227 -16.16 1.88 0.87
C GLU A 227 -15.41 1.83 -0.45
N LEU A 228 -15.65 0.77 -1.23
CA LEU A 228 -15.19 0.69 -2.62
C LEU A 228 -16.25 1.25 -3.55
N PHE A 229 -15.84 2.03 -4.53
CA PHE A 229 -16.70 2.59 -5.56
C PHE A 229 -16.48 1.85 -6.87
N ASP A 230 -17.57 1.58 -7.58
CA ASP A 230 -17.51 0.92 -8.88
C ASP A 230 -17.11 1.93 -9.96
N LEU A 231 -16.01 1.63 -10.67
CA LEU A 231 -15.58 2.40 -11.83
C LEU A 231 -16.38 1.98 -13.08
N PRO A 232 -16.77 2.92 -13.95
CA PRO A 232 -17.64 2.65 -15.10
C PRO A 232 -17.02 1.68 -16.12
N HIS A 233 -15.70 1.66 -16.25
CA HIS A 233 -14.97 0.78 -17.16
C HIS A 233 -14.44 -0.50 -16.49
N GLY A 234 -14.88 -0.77 -15.25
CA GLY A 234 -14.42 -1.86 -14.41
C GLY A 234 -13.26 -1.46 -13.51
N GLY A 235 -13.17 -2.12 -12.35
CA GLY A 235 -12.26 -1.75 -11.26
C GLY A 235 -13.04 -1.34 -10.01
N LEU A 236 -12.32 -1.11 -8.92
CA LEU A 236 -12.86 -0.63 -7.65
C LEU A 236 -11.94 0.46 -7.11
N LEU A 237 -12.52 1.55 -6.61
CA LEU A 237 -11.79 2.68 -6.06
C LEU A 237 -12.16 2.89 -4.59
N ALA A 238 -11.20 2.91 -3.68
CA ALA A 238 -11.44 3.33 -2.31
C ALA A 238 -11.01 4.79 -2.12
N ASP A 239 -11.85 5.61 -1.48
CA ASP A 239 -11.40 6.88 -0.92
C ASP A 239 -10.83 6.63 0.48
N THR A 240 -9.57 6.95 0.69
CA THR A 240 -8.85 6.65 1.92
C THR A 240 -8.39 7.93 2.61
N PRO A 241 -9.30 8.69 3.26
CA PRO A 241 -8.95 9.96 3.90
C PRO A 241 -7.89 9.80 5.00
N GLY A 242 -7.68 8.59 5.51
CA GLY A 242 -6.68 8.26 6.53
C GLY A 242 -5.25 8.07 6.01
N PHE A 243 -5.01 8.09 4.71
CA PHE A 243 -3.65 7.96 4.15
C PHE A 243 -2.86 9.28 4.19
N ASN A 244 -3.38 10.33 4.84
CA ASN A 244 -2.77 11.67 4.82
C ASN A 244 -1.64 11.85 5.84
N GLN A 245 -1.55 11.00 6.86
CA GLN A 245 -0.43 10.94 7.81
C GLN A 245 -0.14 9.48 8.22
N PRO A 246 0.39 8.64 7.32
CA PRO A 246 0.82 7.30 7.69
C PRO A 246 2.02 7.36 8.63
N ASP A 247 1.98 6.61 9.71
CA ASP A 247 3.19 6.33 10.50
C ASP A 247 4.09 5.42 9.64
N LEU A 248 5.37 5.78 9.50
CA LEU A 248 6.37 4.97 8.79
C LEU A 248 6.75 3.76 9.66
N ALA A 249 5.88 2.76 9.71
CA ALA A 249 6.13 1.51 10.43
C ALA A 249 6.96 0.54 9.56
N VAL A 250 8.20 0.91 9.28
CA VAL A 250 9.15 0.10 8.47
C VAL A 250 10.41 -0.17 9.27
N GLU A 251 11.08 -1.29 9.01
CA GLU A 251 12.40 -1.54 9.61
C GLU A 251 13.45 -0.56 9.04
N PRO A 252 14.38 -0.01 9.84
CA PRO A 252 15.39 0.94 9.38
C PRO A 252 16.19 0.45 8.16
N ALA A 253 16.54 -0.83 8.14
CA ALA A 253 17.24 -1.46 7.03
C ALA A 253 16.39 -1.56 5.74
N GLN A 254 15.05 -1.58 5.87
CA GLN A 254 14.15 -1.64 4.72
C GLN A 254 13.86 -0.27 4.11
N LEU A 255 13.99 0.81 4.90
CA LEU A 255 13.67 2.17 4.45
C LEU A 255 14.42 2.56 3.17
N ILE A 256 15.68 2.16 3.02
CA ILE A 256 16.49 2.50 1.85
C ILE A 256 15.90 1.92 0.55
N HIS A 257 15.32 0.72 0.62
CA HIS A 257 14.74 0.05 -0.54
C HIS A 257 13.43 0.69 -1.02
N LEU A 258 12.83 1.55 -0.19
CA LEU A 258 11.65 2.34 -0.54
C LEU A 258 11.97 3.56 -1.40
N PHE A 259 13.25 3.83 -1.66
CA PHE A 259 13.69 4.86 -2.59
C PHE A 259 14.17 4.19 -3.88
N PRO A 260 13.48 4.36 -5.03
CA PRO A 260 13.89 3.76 -6.29
C PRO A 260 15.33 4.13 -6.70
N GLU A 261 15.74 5.39 -6.46
CA GLU A 261 17.10 5.88 -6.71
C GLU A 261 18.17 5.10 -5.94
N ALA A 262 17.94 4.84 -4.65
CA ALA A 262 18.87 4.08 -3.82
C ALA A 262 18.84 2.58 -4.17
N ARG A 263 17.65 2.03 -4.47
CA ARG A 263 17.48 0.66 -4.96
C ARG A 263 18.25 0.42 -6.26
N GLN A 264 18.28 1.40 -7.16
CA GLN A 264 19.07 1.33 -8.39
C GLN A 264 20.58 1.27 -8.09
N GLN A 265 21.08 2.05 -7.13
CA GLN A 265 22.49 2.01 -6.72
C GLN A 265 22.87 0.67 -6.06
N LEU A 266 21.97 0.11 -5.24
CA LEU A 266 22.13 -1.21 -4.63
C LEU A 266 22.03 -2.37 -5.63
N THR A 267 21.57 -2.12 -6.86
CA THR A 267 21.49 -3.16 -7.89
C THR A 267 22.89 -3.45 -8.45
N GLY A 268 23.50 -4.52 -7.94
CA GLY A 268 24.84 -4.97 -8.37
C GLY A 268 25.98 -4.51 -7.48
N GLN A 269 25.68 -3.87 -6.35
CA GLN A 269 26.67 -3.48 -5.34
C GLN A 269 26.18 -3.86 -3.95
N GLU A 270 27.05 -4.42 -3.13
CA GLU A 270 26.77 -4.69 -1.73
C GLU A 270 27.54 -3.72 -0.85
N CYS A 271 26.90 -3.27 0.24
CA CYS A 271 27.60 -2.47 1.22
C CYS A 271 28.62 -3.32 1.97
N PHE A 272 29.77 -2.74 2.29
CA PHE A 272 30.82 -3.43 3.02
C PHE A 272 30.40 -3.90 4.43
N PHE A 273 29.40 -3.25 5.02
CA PHE A 273 28.80 -3.61 6.30
C PHE A 273 27.39 -4.16 6.11
N LYS A 274 27.07 -5.26 6.83
CA LYS A 274 25.75 -5.92 6.77
C LYS A 274 24.62 -5.11 7.38
N ASP A 275 24.97 -4.26 8.33
CA ASP A 275 24.11 -3.38 9.10
C ASP A 275 24.28 -1.91 8.66
N CYS A 276 24.73 -1.70 7.42
CA CYS A 276 24.81 -0.37 6.82
C CYS A 276 23.42 0.29 6.80
N LEU A 277 23.31 1.47 7.40
CA LEU A 277 22.11 2.29 7.39
C LEU A 277 22.22 3.44 6.38
N HIS A 278 23.18 3.33 5.45
CA HIS A 278 23.42 4.26 4.35
C HIS A 278 23.50 5.73 4.81
N ARG A 279 24.15 5.99 5.95
CA ARG A 279 24.33 7.34 6.53
C ARG A 279 25.62 8.01 6.08
N GLY A 280 26.31 7.42 5.10
CA GLY A 280 27.69 7.74 4.78
C GLY A 280 28.69 6.86 5.52
N GLU A 281 28.34 5.61 5.84
CA GLU A 281 29.33 4.63 6.26
C GLU A 281 30.47 4.48 5.22
N PRO A 282 31.71 4.19 5.65
CA PRO A 282 32.79 3.94 4.71
C PRO A 282 32.48 2.72 3.83
N ASP A 283 32.79 2.82 2.54
CA ASP A 283 32.53 1.77 1.53
C ASP A 283 31.04 1.36 1.42
N CYS A 284 30.13 2.33 1.60
CA CYS A 284 28.71 2.16 1.32
C CYS A 284 28.45 2.13 -0.19
N ALA A 285 27.66 1.15 -0.65
CA ALA A 285 27.22 1.04 -2.04
C ALA A 285 26.22 2.14 -2.46
N VAL A 286 25.62 2.83 -1.49
CA VAL A 286 24.71 3.95 -1.74
C VAL A 286 25.47 5.25 -1.56
N GLY A 287 25.62 5.99 -2.65
CA GLY A 287 26.14 7.34 -2.64
C GLY A 287 25.19 8.32 -1.95
N GLN A 288 25.73 9.48 -1.59
CA GLN A 288 24.98 10.58 -0.97
C GLN A 288 24.49 11.60 -2.02
N ASP A 289 24.93 11.44 -3.28
CA ASP A 289 24.69 12.39 -4.38
C ASP A 289 23.35 12.11 -5.09
N TRP A 290 22.26 12.21 -4.33
CA TRP A 290 20.90 12.16 -4.86
C TRP A 290 19.99 13.08 -4.05
N GLU A 291 19.03 13.68 -4.74
CA GLU A 291 18.26 14.82 -4.25
C GLU A 291 17.54 14.56 -2.92
N ARG A 292 16.99 13.34 -2.77
CA ARG A 292 16.20 12.94 -1.60
C ARG A 292 17.02 12.30 -0.48
N TYR A 293 18.35 12.36 -0.53
CA TYR A 293 19.20 11.78 0.52
C TYR A 293 18.94 12.40 1.90
N GLU A 294 18.77 13.73 1.97
CA GLU A 294 18.38 14.43 3.20
C GLU A 294 17.00 13.98 3.71
N HIS A 295 16.08 13.66 2.78
CA HIS A 295 14.77 13.12 3.14
C HIS A 295 14.89 11.73 3.76
N TYR A 296 15.76 10.89 3.19
CA TYR A 296 16.06 9.57 3.73
C TYR A 296 16.65 9.65 5.14
N LEU A 297 17.65 10.49 5.37
CA LEU A 297 18.26 10.64 6.71
C LEU A 297 17.22 11.01 7.76
N THR A 298 16.36 11.98 7.43
CA THR A 298 15.31 12.44 8.34
C THR A 298 14.26 11.35 8.61
N PHE A 299 13.80 10.63 7.58
CA PHE A 299 12.88 9.49 7.77
C PHE A 299 13.53 8.36 8.56
N LEU A 300 14.82 8.13 8.39
CA LEU A 300 15.57 7.12 9.12
C LEU A 300 15.66 7.46 10.61
N GLU A 301 15.86 8.73 10.94
CA GLU A 301 15.80 9.23 12.33
C GLU A 301 14.41 9.02 12.94
N GLU A 302 13.34 9.35 12.20
CA GLU A 302 11.96 9.10 12.64
C GLU A 302 11.71 7.62 12.93
N VAL A 303 12.13 6.72 12.03
CA VAL A 303 11.95 5.27 12.16
C VAL A 303 12.73 4.73 13.36
N LEU A 304 13.99 5.15 13.55
CA LEU A 304 14.79 4.73 14.71
C LEU A 304 14.23 5.26 16.03
N ALA A 305 13.69 6.48 16.05
CA ALA A 305 13.04 7.04 17.23
C ALA A 305 11.80 6.23 17.63
N GLN A 306 11.06 5.66 16.67
CA GLN A 306 9.91 4.79 16.94
C GLN A 306 10.31 3.41 17.48
N GLN A 307 11.47 2.88 17.07
CA GLN A 307 11.97 1.58 17.54
C GLN A 307 12.59 1.61 18.94
N ASN A 308 12.93 2.79 19.46
CA ASN A 308 13.47 2.97 20.81
C ASN A 308 12.39 3.50 21.78
N PRO A 309 11.47 2.66 22.30
CA PRO A 309 10.54 3.09 23.34
C PRO A 309 11.25 3.51 24.64
N GLU A 310 12.54 3.19 24.80
CA GLU A 310 13.34 3.50 26.00
C GLU A 310 13.79 4.97 26.11
N ASN A 311 13.78 5.76 25.03
CA ASN A 311 14.14 7.19 25.12
C ASN A 311 13.09 8.06 25.86
N SER A 312 11.98 7.46 26.31
CA SER A 312 10.98 8.10 27.17
C SER A 312 11.10 7.71 28.66
N ARG A 313 12.12 6.90 29.04
CA ARG A 313 12.46 6.58 30.44
C ARG A 313 13.92 6.95 30.70
N GLU A 314 14.12 8.15 31.24
CA GLU A 314 15.41 8.68 31.65
C GLU A 314 16.21 7.70 32.56
N THR A 315 17.54 7.72 32.36
CA THR A 315 18.67 7.15 33.12
C THR A 315 19.15 5.72 32.80
N ASP A 316 19.98 5.58 31.75
CA ASP A 316 20.91 4.45 31.52
C ASP A 316 22.19 4.71 32.36
N THR A 317 22.38 3.98 33.46
CA THR A 317 23.70 3.86 34.07
C THR A 317 24.56 2.99 33.15
N GLY A 318 25.61 3.54 32.56
CA GLY A 318 26.52 2.88 31.58
C GLY A 318 27.34 1.69 32.09
N LEU A 319 26.85 0.98 33.11
CA LEU A 319 27.46 -0.16 33.77
C LEU A 319 26.59 -1.40 33.55
N LYS A 320 27.23 -2.51 33.18
CA LYS A 320 26.66 -3.84 33.13
C LYS A 320 27.24 -4.64 34.29
N THR A 321 26.39 -5.14 35.17
CA THR A 321 26.83 -6.01 36.27
C THR A 321 27.08 -7.42 35.73
N LYS A 322 28.25 -7.98 36.03
CA LYS A 322 28.62 -9.37 35.71
C LYS A 322 29.02 -10.11 36.98
N THR A 323 28.60 -11.36 37.06
CA THR A 323 29.04 -12.28 38.12
C THR A 323 30.32 -12.99 37.68
N GLY A 324 31.40 -12.84 38.44
CA GLY A 324 32.65 -13.56 38.24
C GLY A 324 32.55 -15.05 38.59
N SER A 325 33.56 -15.83 38.21
CA SER A 325 33.67 -17.27 38.54
C SER A 325 33.57 -17.58 40.04
N ASP A 326 33.87 -16.58 40.87
CA ASP A 326 33.96 -16.69 42.33
C ASP A 326 32.66 -16.21 43.03
N GLY A 327 31.60 -15.94 42.25
CA GLY A 327 30.30 -15.50 42.77
C GLY A 327 30.22 -14.01 43.15
N GLN A 328 31.31 -13.24 43.02
CA GLN A 328 31.28 -11.78 43.23
C GLN A 328 30.73 -11.07 41.99
N GLU A 329 29.75 -10.20 42.20
CA GLU A 329 29.25 -9.26 41.20
C GLU A 329 30.16 -8.05 41.11
N TYR A 330 30.58 -7.69 39.89
CA TYR A 330 31.27 -6.44 39.61
C TYR A 330 30.66 -5.75 38.40
N ASP A 331 30.68 -4.42 38.41
CA ASP A 331 30.17 -3.61 37.32
C ASP A 331 31.27 -3.35 36.29
N GLU A 332 31.04 -3.78 35.05
CA GLU A 332 31.88 -3.44 33.89
C GLU A 332 31.22 -2.33 33.07
N PRO A 333 31.97 -1.37 32.52
CA PRO A 333 31.40 -0.42 31.56
C PRO A 333 30.78 -1.19 30.39
N LYS A 334 29.55 -0.83 30.00
CA LYS A 334 28.94 -1.37 28.78
C LYS A 334 29.87 -1.03 27.61
N LEU A 335 30.55 -2.04 27.05
CA LEU A 335 31.25 -1.90 25.78
C LEU A 335 30.23 -1.42 24.74
N GLU A 336 30.52 -0.31 24.05
CA GLU A 336 29.73 0.14 22.92
C GLU A 336 29.55 -1.06 21.97
N THR A 337 28.29 -1.37 21.64
CA THR A 337 28.02 -2.29 20.55
C THR A 337 28.72 -1.73 19.32
N LYS A 338 29.69 -2.48 18.76
CA LYS A 338 30.40 -2.07 17.55
C LYS A 338 29.34 -1.64 16.53
N LYS A 339 29.34 -0.36 16.15
CA LYS A 339 28.29 0.23 15.31
C LYS A 339 28.15 -0.42 13.93
N TYR A 340 29.18 -1.15 13.48
CA TYR A 340 29.23 -1.78 12.17
C TYR A 340 29.81 -3.20 12.26
N ARG A 341 29.08 -4.18 11.73
CA ARG A 341 29.50 -5.58 11.65
C ARG A 341 29.87 -5.95 10.22
N ARG A 342 31.18 -6.07 9.98
CA ARG A 342 31.72 -6.58 8.71
C ARG A 342 31.22 -7.99 8.40
N HIS A 343 31.20 -8.34 7.12
CA HIS A 343 30.99 -9.71 6.69
C HIS A 343 32.00 -10.65 7.36
N SER A 344 31.56 -11.87 7.65
CA SER A 344 32.47 -12.90 8.17
C SER A 344 33.35 -13.36 7.02
N ARG A 345 34.67 -13.40 7.21
CA ARG A 345 35.62 -13.93 6.22
C ARG A 345 35.22 -15.33 5.72
N ARG A 346 34.58 -16.14 6.57
CA ARG A 346 34.10 -17.48 6.18
C ARG A 346 33.00 -17.40 5.11
N GLN A 347 32.14 -16.39 5.19
CA GLN A 347 31.05 -16.18 4.25
C GLN A 347 31.59 -15.57 2.95
N GLU A 348 32.51 -14.60 3.03
CA GLU A 348 33.22 -14.08 1.85
C GLU A 348 33.92 -15.21 1.07
N HIS A 349 34.59 -16.14 1.78
CA HIS A 349 35.18 -17.32 1.16
C HIS A 349 34.16 -18.27 0.52
N GLN A 350 32.97 -18.43 1.11
CA GLN A 350 31.91 -19.29 0.54
C GLN A 350 31.30 -18.68 -0.72
N GLU A 351 31.07 -17.36 -0.71
CA GLU A 351 30.57 -16.61 -1.87
C GLU A 351 31.60 -16.65 -3.02
N LEU A 352 32.89 -16.39 -2.72
CA LEU A 352 33.99 -16.57 -3.68
C LEU A 352 34.08 -17.99 -4.23
N GLN A 353 33.95 -19.01 -3.38
CA GLN A 353 33.98 -20.40 -3.82
C GLN A 353 32.80 -20.71 -4.76
N SER A 354 31.59 -20.23 -4.44
CA SER A 354 30.42 -20.41 -5.31
C SER A 354 30.56 -19.67 -6.64
N PHE A 355 31.21 -18.50 -6.64
CA PHE A 355 31.50 -17.75 -7.85
C PHE A 355 32.55 -18.47 -8.71
N CYS A 356 33.64 -18.98 -8.13
CA CYS A 356 34.61 -19.81 -8.83
C CYS A 356 33.95 -21.07 -9.42
N GLU A 357 33.11 -21.78 -8.65
CA GLU A 357 32.38 -22.97 -9.13
C GLU A 357 31.42 -22.66 -10.29
N GLN A 358 30.83 -21.45 -10.33
CA GLN A 358 30.00 -20.99 -11.45
C GLN A 358 30.81 -20.52 -12.66
N THR A 359 32.03 -20.01 -12.45
CA THR A 359 32.87 -19.46 -13.53
C THR A 359 33.77 -20.52 -14.17
N ASP A 360 34.18 -21.55 -13.41
CA ASP A 360 35.13 -22.59 -13.83
C ASP A 360 34.49 -23.79 -14.56
N LEU A 361 33.20 -23.74 -14.93
CA LEU A 361 32.52 -24.85 -15.62
C LEU A 361 31.99 -24.55 -17.03
N ASP A 362 32.02 -23.30 -17.52
CA ASP A 362 31.39 -22.95 -18.81
C ASP A 362 32.28 -22.17 -19.82
N ASN A 363 33.59 -21.93 -19.60
CA ASN A 363 34.38 -21.06 -20.51
C ASN A 363 35.89 -21.36 -20.72
N LEU A 364 36.40 -22.57 -20.49
CA LEU A 364 37.84 -22.87 -20.68
C LEU A 364 38.16 -24.13 -21.52
N GLN A 365 37.32 -24.49 -22.50
CA GLN A 365 37.60 -25.69 -23.33
C GLN A 365 37.37 -25.56 -24.85
N GLU A 366 37.31 -24.35 -25.40
CA GLU A 366 37.29 -24.09 -26.84
C GLU A 366 38.17 -22.87 -27.14
N ASP A 367 39.45 -23.06 -27.54
CA ASP A 367 40.31 -22.09 -28.30
C ASP A 367 41.84 -22.40 -28.21
N TRP A 368 42.24 -23.67 -28.13
CA TRP A 368 43.65 -24.06 -28.33
C TRP A 368 43.76 -25.38 -29.11
N GLU A 369 43.56 -25.33 -30.43
CA GLU A 369 44.14 -26.26 -31.42
C GLU A 369 44.29 -25.58 -32.79
#